data_AF-A0AAW6NGK7-F1
#
_entry.id   AF-A0AAW6NGK7-F1
#
_cell.length_a   1.000
_cell.length_b   1.000
_cell.length_c   1.000
_cell.angle_alpha   90.00
_cell.angle_beta   90.00
_cell.angle_gamma   90.00
#
_symmetry.space_group_name_H-M   'P 1'
#
loop_
_entity.id
_entity.type
_entity.pdbx_description
1 polymer ?
#
loop_
_entity_poly.entity_id
_entity_poly.type
_entity_poly.pdbx_seq_one_letter_code
_entity_poly.pdbx_strand_id
1 'polypeptide(L)'
;CVAAILVFDPLAVLSQSLALSAFAVAALIFWYQWLPLPLWQRGRCLRPLVTLLYLQVGMLLLLLPLQVLIFHGFSLSSLAANLFAVPLVTFISVPLILLGMFLHLFPVATLESIVWLAADKSLAGLFWLLMRLPNGWQDVDERWQYLTLLPWLLIIGWRFRAFSAIPAVCLAGSVVLAFPLWHRAKTDSWSLHMLDVGQGLAMVIERHGKAILYDTGLAWPGGDSGQQLIIPWLRWHHLRPEG
;
A
#
# COMPACT_ATOMS: atom_id res chain seq x y z
N CYS A 1 -18.88 -1.81 13.38
CA CYS A 1 -17.52 -1.44 13.84
C CYS A 1 -17.12 -0.03 13.39
N VAL A 2 -17.02 0.27 12.08
CA VAL A 2 -16.66 1.62 11.59
C VAL A 2 -17.57 2.71 12.14
N ALA A 3 -18.90 2.52 12.08
CA ALA A 3 -19.85 3.48 12.64
C ALA A 3 -19.68 3.69 14.15
N ALA A 4 -19.30 2.66 14.92
CA ALA A 4 -19.04 2.79 16.34
C ALA A 4 -17.76 3.58 16.61
N ILE A 5 -16.68 3.29 15.86
CA ILE A 5 -15.42 4.04 15.94
C ILE A 5 -15.66 5.52 15.64
N LEU A 6 -16.42 5.84 14.59
CA LEU A 6 -16.74 7.23 14.22
C LEU A 6 -17.60 7.98 15.24
N VAL A 7 -18.42 7.27 16.01
CA VAL A 7 -19.21 7.85 17.10
C VAL A 7 -18.33 8.20 18.30
N PHE A 8 -17.32 7.37 18.60
CA PHE A 8 -16.40 7.61 19.71
C PHE A 8 -15.23 8.54 19.34
N ASP A 9 -14.77 8.51 18.09
CA ASP A 9 -13.72 9.37 17.55
C ASP A 9 -14.07 9.81 16.12
N PRO A 10 -14.70 10.99 15.95
CA PRO A 10 -15.07 11.49 14.63
C PRO A 10 -13.85 11.93 13.81
N LEU A 11 -12.70 12.21 14.44
CA LEU A 11 -11.47 12.57 13.74
C LEU A 11 -10.84 11.36 13.06
N ALA A 12 -11.23 10.14 13.44
CA ALA A 12 -10.76 8.90 12.81
C ALA A 12 -11.05 8.85 11.29
N VAL A 13 -12.03 9.60 10.78
CA VAL A 13 -12.28 9.74 9.32
C VAL A 13 -11.05 10.24 8.57
N LEU A 14 -10.27 11.14 9.20
CA LEU A 14 -9.07 11.74 8.60
C LEU A 14 -7.86 10.81 8.70
N SER A 15 -7.95 9.74 9.48
CA SER A 15 -6.85 8.79 9.64
C SER A 15 -6.69 7.92 8.40
N GLN A 16 -5.48 7.92 7.84
CA GLN A 16 -5.13 7.10 6.69
C GLN A 16 -5.30 5.59 7.00
N SER A 17 -5.06 5.18 8.24
CA SER A 17 -5.20 3.79 8.69
C SER A 17 -6.66 3.29 8.69
N LEU A 18 -7.63 4.11 9.12
CA LEU A 18 -9.04 3.76 9.03
C LEU A 18 -9.48 3.66 7.57
N ALA A 19 -9.10 4.63 6.74
CA ALA A 19 -9.45 4.64 5.31
C ALA A 19 -8.91 3.40 4.59
N LEU A 20 -7.63 3.07 4.78
CA LEU A 20 -6.98 1.91 4.16
C LEU A 20 -7.62 0.58 4.62
N SER A 21 -7.91 0.43 5.92
CA SER A 21 -8.49 -0.81 6.44
C SER A 21 -9.95 -0.99 6.02
N ALA A 22 -10.79 0.05 6.10
CA ALA A 22 -12.17 0.01 5.68
C ALA A 22 -12.29 -0.28 4.17
N PHE A 23 -11.46 0.37 3.36
CA PHE A 23 -11.43 0.15 1.92
C PHE A 23 -10.86 -1.24 1.56
N ALA A 24 -9.88 -1.76 2.28
CA ALA A 24 -9.38 -3.13 2.09
C ALA A 24 -10.46 -4.18 2.34
N VAL A 25 -11.28 -4.02 3.39
CA VAL A 25 -12.40 -4.94 3.66
C VAL A 25 -13.46 -4.83 2.55
N ALA A 26 -13.84 -3.60 2.17
CA ALA A 26 -14.80 -3.39 1.07
C ALA A 26 -14.30 -3.98 -0.26
N ALA A 27 -13.01 -3.78 -0.57
CA ALA A 27 -12.34 -4.34 -1.73
C ALA A 27 -12.35 -5.87 -1.72
N LEU A 28 -12.06 -6.51 -0.58
CA LEU A 28 -12.07 -7.96 -0.47
C LEU A 28 -13.48 -8.54 -0.68
N ILE A 29 -14.50 -7.93 -0.08
CA ILE A 29 -15.91 -8.31 -0.27
C ILE A 29 -16.30 -8.16 -1.75
N PHE A 30 -15.98 -7.01 -2.35
CA PHE A 30 -16.25 -6.74 -3.76
C PHE A 30 -15.56 -7.76 -4.67
N TRP A 31 -14.27 -8.02 -4.46
CA TRP A 31 -13.46 -8.96 -5.23
C TRP A 31 -14.06 -10.37 -5.20
N TYR A 32 -14.43 -10.86 -4.01
CA TYR A 32 -15.01 -12.19 -3.84
C TYR A 32 -16.41 -12.33 -4.48
N GLN A 33 -17.23 -11.28 -4.42
CA GLN A 33 -18.57 -11.30 -5.01
C GLN A 33 -18.56 -11.13 -6.53
N TRP A 34 -17.65 -10.31 -7.07
CA TRP A 34 -17.64 -9.97 -8.49
C TRP A 34 -16.81 -10.93 -9.34
N LEU A 35 -15.70 -11.45 -8.80
CA LEU A 35 -14.87 -12.47 -9.45
C LEU A 35 -14.77 -13.71 -8.53
N PRO A 36 -15.78 -14.60 -8.52
CA PRO A 36 -15.63 -15.87 -7.82
C PRO A 36 -14.53 -16.71 -8.49
N LEU A 37 -13.62 -17.25 -7.70
CA LEU A 37 -12.62 -18.21 -8.16
C LEU A 37 -13.32 -19.45 -8.75
N PRO A 38 -13.05 -19.83 -10.02
CA PRO A 38 -13.56 -21.09 -10.55
C PRO A 38 -13.01 -22.23 -9.69
N LEU A 39 -13.90 -23.12 -9.23
CA LEU A 39 -13.55 -24.24 -8.37
C LEU A 39 -12.67 -25.24 -9.14
N TRP A 40 -11.36 -25.01 -9.13
CA TRP A 40 -10.38 -25.89 -9.75
C TRP A 40 -10.26 -27.17 -8.91
N GLN A 41 -10.97 -28.23 -9.32
CA GLN A 41 -11.04 -29.49 -8.57
C GLN A 41 -9.72 -30.29 -8.55
N ARG A 42 -8.74 -29.95 -9.40
CA ARG A 42 -7.55 -30.79 -9.68
C ARG A 42 -6.28 -30.52 -8.84
N GLY A 43 -6.33 -29.71 -7.78
CA GLY A 43 -5.12 -29.33 -7.03
C GLY A 43 -5.35 -28.99 -5.56
N ARG A 44 -5.78 -29.96 -4.74
CA ARG A 44 -6.14 -29.75 -3.32
C ARG A 44 -5.00 -29.14 -2.48
N CYS A 45 -3.75 -29.46 -2.79
CA CYS A 45 -2.56 -28.95 -2.08
C CYS A 45 -2.17 -27.52 -2.51
N LEU A 46 -2.35 -27.17 -3.79
CA LEU A 46 -2.03 -25.82 -4.31
C LEU A 46 -3.16 -24.82 -4.10
N ARG A 47 -4.38 -25.30 -3.83
CA ARG A 47 -5.56 -24.46 -3.58
C ARG A 47 -5.32 -23.33 -2.56
N PRO A 48 -4.75 -23.56 -1.35
CA PRO A 48 -4.51 -22.47 -0.40
C PRO A 48 -3.56 -21.41 -0.95
N LEU A 49 -2.49 -21.81 -1.64
CA LEU A 49 -1.52 -20.89 -2.23
C LEU A 49 -2.15 -20.07 -3.37
N VAL A 50 -2.94 -20.70 -4.23
CA VAL A 50 -3.69 -20.01 -5.30
C VAL A 50 -4.69 -19.02 -4.72
N THR A 51 -5.42 -19.41 -3.66
CA THR A 51 -6.35 -18.50 -2.98
C THR A 51 -5.63 -17.31 -2.36
N LEU A 52 -4.50 -17.53 -1.68
CA LEU A 52 -3.72 -16.45 -1.08
C LEU A 52 -3.18 -15.48 -2.15
N LEU A 53 -2.62 -16.02 -3.23
CA LEU A 53 -2.15 -15.21 -4.35
C LEU A 53 -3.30 -14.42 -4.98
N TYR A 54 -4.46 -15.05 -5.14
CA TYR A 54 -5.65 -14.42 -5.69
C TYR A 54 -6.16 -13.25 -4.82
N LEU A 55 -6.17 -13.43 -3.49
CA LEU A 55 -6.54 -12.37 -2.56
C LEU A 55 -5.52 -11.23 -2.58
N GLN A 56 -4.23 -11.54 -2.59
CA GLN A 56 -3.16 -10.53 -2.60
C GLN A 56 -3.15 -9.72 -3.91
N VAL A 57 -3.40 -10.36 -5.06
CA VAL A 57 -3.56 -9.66 -6.34
C VAL A 57 -4.82 -8.80 -6.33
N GLY A 58 -5.95 -9.31 -5.84
CA GLY A 58 -7.19 -8.55 -5.73
C GLY A 58 -7.04 -7.30 -4.87
N MET A 59 -6.42 -7.45 -3.70
CA MET A 59 -6.12 -6.31 -2.82
C MET A 59 -5.15 -5.34 -3.48
N LEU A 60 -4.06 -5.81 -4.11
CA LEU A 60 -3.12 -4.93 -4.80
C LEU A 60 -3.81 -4.11 -5.89
N LEU A 61 -4.65 -4.73 -6.73
CA LEU A 61 -5.35 -4.04 -7.82
C LEU A 61 -6.44 -3.08 -7.32
N LEU A 62 -7.21 -3.48 -6.30
CA LEU A 62 -8.31 -2.67 -5.79
C LEU A 62 -7.82 -1.52 -4.91
N LEU A 63 -6.79 -1.75 -4.11
CA LEU A 63 -6.19 -0.72 -3.26
C LEU A 63 -5.24 0.22 -4.03
N LEU A 64 -4.80 -0.16 -5.24
CA LEU A 64 -3.83 0.60 -6.03
C LEU A 64 -4.09 2.11 -6.11
N PRO A 65 -5.30 2.60 -6.48
CA PRO A 65 -5.55 4.04 -6.55
C PRO A 65 -5.46 4.73 -5.20
N LEU A 66 -5.92 4.08 -4.12
CA LEU A 66 -5.84 4.64 -2.77
C LEU A 66 -4.40 4.63 -2.26
N GLN A 67 -3.63 3.58 -2.54
CA GLN A 67 -2.21 3.48 -2.18
C GLN A 67 -1.38 4.55 -2.88
N VAL A 68 -1.59 4.75 -4.19
CA VAL A 68 -0.86 5.77 -4.95
C VAL A 68 -1.26 7.18 -4.51
N LEU A 69 -2.54 7.42 -4.19
CA LEU A 69 -2.98 8.72 -3.69
C LEU A 69 -2.35 9.09 -2.34
N ILE A 70 -2.19 8.11 -1.43
CA ILE A 70 -1.69 8.35 -0.06
C ILE A 70 -0.16 8.29 0.01
N PHE A 71 0.45 7.33 -0.69
CA PHE A 71 1.88 7.02 -0.55
C PHE A 71 2.71 7.35 -1.79
N HIS A 72 2.10 7.91 -2.85
CA HIS A 72 2.81 8.31 -4.07
C HIS A 72 3.51 7.14 -4.80
N GLY A 73 3.11 5.91 -4.52
CA GLY A 73 3.74 4.72 -5.06
C GLY A 73 3.05 3.44 -4.62
N PHE A 74 3.51 2.33 -5.17
CA PHE A 74 3.06 1.00 -4.77
C PHE A 74 4.23 0.01 -4.78
N SER A 75 4.08 -1.09 -4.03
CA SER A 75 5.16 -2.08 -3.87
C SER A 75 4.76 -3.41 -4.49
N LEU A 76 5.40 -3.82 -5.59
CA LEU A 76 5.22 -5.18 -6.12
C LEU A 76 5.86 -6.23 -5.21
N SER A 77 6.97 -5.87 -4.54
CA SER A 77 7.59 -6.75 -3.54
C SER A 77 6.63 -7.10 -2.42
N SER A 78 5.62 -6.26 -2.12
CA SER A 78 4.58 -6.58 -1.12
C SER A 78 3.77 -7.82 -1.47
N LEU A 79 3.57 -8.13 -2.76
CA LEU A 79 2.87 -9.33 -3.20
C LEU A 79 3.61 -10.58 -2.72
N ALA A 80 4.92 -10.63 -3.00
CA ALA A 80 5.78 -11.74 -2.61
C ALA A 80 5.98 -11.78 -1.09
N ALA A 81 6.22 -10.62 -0.46
CA ALA A 81 6.37 -10.51 0.98
C ALA A 81 5.13 -11.02 1.71
N ASN A 82 3.93 -10.57 1.35
CA ASN A 82 2.69 -10.96 2.01
C ASN A 82 2.33 -12.43 1.78
N LEU A 83 2.74 -13.02 0.65
CA LEU A 83 2.52 -14.43 0.37
C LEU A 83 3.19 -15.34 1.42
N PHE A 84 4.35 -14.94 1.93
CA PHE A 84 5.06 -15.65 3.00
C PHE A 84 4.73 -15.11 4.39
N ALA A 85 4.62 -13.79 4.50
CA ALA A 85 4.44 -13.12 5.78
C ALA A 85 3.08 -13.39 6.40
N VAL A 86 2.00 -13.28 5.63
CA VAL A 86 0.64 -13.46 6.17
C VAL A 86 0.46 -14.87 6.71
N PRO A 87 0.78 -15.96 5.99
CA PRO A 87 0.65 -17.30 6.55
C PRO A 87 1.54 -17.56 7.76
N LEU A 88 2.80 -17.13 7.72
CA LEU A 88 3.74 -17.33 8.81
C LEU A 88 3.27 -16.61 10.08
N VAL A 89 2.90 -15.33 9.95
CA VAL A 89 2.44 -14.54 11.10
C VAL A 89 1.11 -15.07 11.63
N THR A 90 0.14 -15.35 10.76
CA THR A 90 -1.20 -15.79 11.18
C THR A 90 -1.22 -17.19 11.79
N PHE A 91 -0.47 -18.16 11.24
CA PHE A 91 -0.52 -19.55 11.70
C PHE A 91 0.57 -19.92 12.72
N ILE A 92 1.68 -19.18 12.77
CA ILE A 92 2.82 -19.50 13.63
C ILE A 92 3.00 -18.38 14.67
N SER A 93 3.37 -17.18 14.24
CA SER A 93 3.80 -16.15 15.20
C SER A 93 2.68 -15.71 16.14
N VAL A 94 1.50 -15.38 15.63
CA VAL A 94 0.37 -14.92 16.46
C VAL A 94 -0.10 -15.99 17.45
N PRO A 95 -0.33 -17.25 17.06
CA PRO A 95 -0.66 -18.31 18.01
C PRO A 95 0.42 -18.53 19.07
N LEU A 96 1.70 -18.49 18.69
CA LEU A 96 2.80 -18.62 19.65
C LEU A 96 2.85 -17.46 20.64
N ILE A 97 2.66 -16.22 20.18
CA ILE A 97 2.61 -15.03 21.05
C ILE A 97 1.44 -15.14 22.02
N LEU A 98 0.24 -15.48 21.54
CA LEU A 98 -0.93 -15.65 22.39
C LEU A 98 -0.73 -16.79 23.40
N LEU A 99 -0.09 -17.88 23.00
CA LEU A 99 0.25 -18.99 23.89
C LEU A 99 1.30 -18.57 24.93
N GLY A 100 2.30 -17.78 24.54
CA GLY A 100 3.28 -17.20 25.48
C GLY A 100 2.61 -16.29 26.51
N MET A 101 1.71 -15.40 26.06
CA MET A 101 0.91 -14.55 26.94
C MET A 101 0.00 -15.37 27.88
N PHE A 102 -0.57 -16.48 27.40
CA PHE A 102 -1.38 -17.37 28.22
C PHE A 102 -0.53 -18.13 29.25
N LEU A 103 0.64 -18.63 28.86
CA LEU A 103 1.57 -19.32 29.77
C LEU A 103 2.14 -18.41 30.84
N HIS A 104 2.26 -17.10 30.56
CA HIS A 104 2.68 -16.10 31.54
C HIS A 104 1.74 -16.02 32.76
N LEU A 105 0.48 -16.44 32.62
CA LEU A 105 -0.48 -16.51 33.73
C LEU A 105 -0.19 -17.69 34.70
N PHE A 106 0.69 -18.62 34.31
CA PHE A 106 1.04 -19.80 35.08
C PHE A 106 2.54 -19.76 35.47
N PRO A 107 2.94 -20.35 36.60
CA PRO A 107 4.33 -20.37 37.04
C PRO A 107 5.18 -21.41 36.29
N VAL A 108 5.14 -21.40 34.95
CA VAL A 108 5.85 -22.35 34.07
C VAL A 108 6.90 -21.63 33.20
N ALA A 109 7.88 -21.02 33.86
CA ALA A 109 8.90 -20.17 33.23
C ALA A 109 9.72 -20.85 32.12
N THR A 110 9.98 -22.16 32.24
CA THR A 110 10.74 -22.91 31.21
C THR A 110 9.94 -23.09 29.93
N LEU A 111 8.63 -23.38 30.03
CA LEU A 111 7.77 -23.56 28.86
C LEU A 111 7.49 -22.21 28.18
N GLU A 112 7.26 -21.17 28.99
CA GLU A 112 7.09 -19.79 28.52
C GLU A 112 8.30 -19.33 27.70
N SER A 113 9.52 -19.48 28.22
CA SER A 113 10.74 -19.04 27.53
C SER A 113 10.98 -19.77 26.21
N ILE A 114 10.67 -21.07 26.14
CA ILE A 114 10.75 -21.85 24.88
C ILE A 114 9.77 -21.29 23.85
N VAL A 115 8.54 -20.97 24.26
CA VAL A 115 7.51 -20.44 23.36
C VAL A 115 7.87 -19.04 22.88
N TRP A 116 8.36 -18.17 23.76
CA TRP A 116 8.84 -16.85 23.37
C TRP A 116 10.03 -16.92 22.42
N LEU A 117 10.98 -17.83 22.67
CA LEU A 117 12.10 -18.04 21.77
C LEU A 117 11.65 -18.56 20.41
N ALA A 118 10.65 -19.45 20.37
CA ALA A 118 10.07 -19.92 19.12
C ALA A 118 9.33 -18.78 18.37
N ALA A 119 8.62 -17.91 19.08
CA ALA A 119 7.97 -16.73 18.50
C ALA A 119 9.02 -15.78 17.89
N ASP A 120 10.07 -15.46 18.66
CA ASP A 120 11.18 -14.62 18.21
C ASP A 120 11.89 -15.20 16.97
N LYS A 121 12.21 -16.50 16.99
CA LYS A 121 12.83 -17.18 15.84
C LYS A 121 11.94 -17.17 14.59
N SER A 122 10.62 -17.28 14.75
CA SER A 122 9.68 -17.20 13.62
C SER A 122 9.70 -15.81 12.98
N LEU A 123 9.68 -14.74 13.79
CA LEU A 123 9.76 -13.37 13.31
C LEU A 123 11.15 -13.06 12.73
N ALA A 124 12.23 -13.52 13.36
CA ALA A 124 13.59 -13.34 12.86
C ALA A 124 13.78 -14.00 11.49
N GLY A 125 13.24 -15.21 11.30
CA GLY A 125 13.23 -15.88 10.00
C GLY A 125 12.46 -15.11 8.93
N LEU A 126 11.32 -14.52 9.31
CA LEU A 126 10.54 -13.64 8.45
C LEU A 126 11.33 -12.39 8.06
N PHE A 127 11.93 -11.67 9.01
CA PHE A 127 12.73 -10.47 8.71
C PHE A 127 13.92 -10.79 7.83
N TRP A 128 14.60 -11.91 8.07
CA TRP A 128 15.69 -12.36 7.22
C TRP A 128 15.25 -12.63 5.78
N LEU A 129 14.06 -13.22 5.59
CA LEU A 129 13.47 -13.41 4.26
C LEU A 129 13.16 -12.06 3.61
N LEU A 130 12.52 -11.15 4.36
CA LEU A 130 12.14 -9.82 3.88
C LEU A 130 13.35 -8.97 3.47
N MET A 131 14.46 -9.04 4.21
CA MET A 131 15.71 -8.34 3.86
C MET A 131 16.36 -8.85 2.56
N ARG A 132 16.04 -10.07 2.13
CA ARG A 132 16.53 -10.64 0.86
C ARG A 132 15.66 -10.28 -0.34
N LEU A 133 14.45 -9.79 -0.12
CA LEU A 133 13.61 -9.34 -1.22
C LEU A 133 14.18 -8.05 -1.82
N PRO A 134 14.23 -7.93 -3.15
CA PRO A 134 14.68 -6.69 -3.79
C PRO A 134 13.73 -5.54 -3.48
N ASN A 135 14.25 -4.31 -3.54
CA ASN A 135 13.44 -3.10 -3.48
C ASN A 135 12.45 -3.10 -4.65
N GLY A 136 11.19 -3.46 -4.36
CA GLY A 136 10.11 -3.49 -5.35
C GLY A 136 9.18 -2.29 -5.24
N TRP A 137 9.64 -1.21 -4.60
CA TRP A 137 8.92 0.07 -4.55
C TRP A 137 8.96 0.73 -5.92
N GLN A 138 7.78 1.05 -6.45
CA GLN A 138 7.62 1.80 -7.68
C GLN A 138 7.01 3.15 -7.33
N ASP A 139 7.81 4.20 -7.50
CA ASP A 139 7.32 5.57 -7.43
C ASP A 139 6.37 5.82 -8.61
N VAL A 140 5.25 6.46 -8.34
CA VAL A 140 4.26 6.83 -9.35
C VAL A 140 4.19 8.33 -9.35
N ASP A 141 4.36 8.96 -10.51
CA ASP A 141 4.20 10.41 -10.58
C ASP A 141 2.72 10.81 -10.64
N GLU A 142 2.41 12.04 -10.26
CA GLU A 142 1.04 12.59 -10.25
C GLU A 142 0.31 12.38 -11.59
N ARG A 143 1.02 12.45 -12.71
CA ARG A 143 0.46 12.28 -14.05
C ARG A 143 -0.09 10.87 -14.30
N TRP A 144 0.50 9.86 -13.67
CA TRP A 144 0.10 8.46 -13.78
C TRP A 144 -1.00 8.07 -12.79
N GLN A 145 -1.36 8.95 -11.86
CA GLN A 145 -2.36 8.69 -10.83
C GLN A 145 -3.69 8.22 -11.44
N TYR A 146 -4.18 8.86 -12.51
CA TYR A 146 -5.45 8.46 -13.12
C TYR A 146 -5.37 7.09 -13.80
N LEU A 147 -4.18 6.66 -14.25
CA LEU A 147 -3.98 5.35 -14.84
C LEU A 147 -4.15 4.22 -13.83
N THR A 148 -3.99 4.50 -12.54
CA THR A 148 -4.23 3.54 -11.45
C THR A 148 -5.69 3.10 -11.33
N LEU A 149 -6.62 3.81 -11.98
CA LEU A 149 -8.03 3.44 -12.08
C LEU A 149 -8.30 2.43 -13.20
N LEU A 150 -7.34 2.15 -14.09
CA LEU A 150 -7.52 1.18 -15.18
C LEU A 150 -7.89 -0.22 -14.68
N PRO A 151 -7.28 -0.80 -13.63
CA PRO A 151 -7.71 -2.10 -13.10
C PRO A 151 -9.20 -2.13 -12.75
N TRP A 152 -9.72 -1.05 -12.16
CA TRP A 152 -11.14 -0.94 -11.82
C TRP A 152 -12.02 -0.92 -13.06
N LEU A 153 -11.67 -0.09 -14.06
CA LEU A 153 -12.40 -0.02 -15.33
C LEU A 153 -12.34 -1.35 -16.10
N LEU A 154 -11.22 -2.06 -16.05
CA LEU A 154 -11.06 -3.38 -16.67
C LEU A 154 -11.98 -4.41 -16.03
N ILE A 155 -12.04 -4.45 -14.69
CA ILE A 155 -12.92 -5.37 -13.95
C ILE A 155 -14.39 -5.08 -14.28
N ILE A 156 -14.79 -3.81 -14.26
CA ILE A 156 -16.16 -3.39 -14.58
C ILE A 156 -16.47 -3.72 -16.05
N GLY A 157 -15.59 -3.32 -16.97
CA GLY A 157 -15.80 -3.51 -18.41
C GLY A 157 -15.84 -4.99 -18.82
N TRP A 158 -15.04 -5.85 -18.18
CA TRP A 158 -15.10 -7.30 -18.36
C TRP A 158 -16.41 -7.86 -17.84
N ARG A 159 -16.84 -7.45 -16.63
CA ARG A 159 -18.06 -7.96 -15.98
C ARG A 159 -19.35 -7.60 -16.72
N PHE A 160 -19.40 -6.42 -17.34
CA PHE A 160 -20.55 -5.96 -18.13
C PHE A 160 -20.41 -6.25 -19.64
N ARG A 161 -19.35 -6.95 -20.07
CA ARG A 161 -18.98 -7.10 -21.48
C ARG A 161 -18.93 -5.76 -22.24
N ALA A 162 -18.68 -4.66 -21.54
CA ALA A 162 -18.68 -3.31 -22.10
C ALA A 162 -17.60 -3.17 -23.18
N PHE A 163 -16.49 -3.89 -23.06
CA PHE A 163 -15.46 -3.95 -24.10
C PHE A 163 -15.97 -4.53 -25.43
N SER A 164 -16.99 -5.39 -25.41
CA SER A 164 -17.62 -5.93 -26.62
C SER A 164 -18.88 -5.17 -27.03
N ALA A 165 -19.62 -4.61 -26.07
CA ALA A 165 -20.86 -3.89 -26.33
C ALA A 165 -20.64 -2.42 -26.75
N ILE A 166 -19.65 -1.75 -26.14
CA ILE A 166 -19.39 -0.31 -26.34
C ILE A 166 -17.86 -0.04 -26.31
N PRO A 167 -17.07 -0.62 -27.24
CA PRO A 167 -15.61 -0.48 -27.25
C PRO A 167 -15.16 0.99 -27.37
N ALA A 168 -15.93 1.83 -28.07
CA ALA A 168 -15.63 3.25 -28.24
C ALA A 168 -15.62 4.03 -26.92
N VAL A 169 -16.53 3.70 -25.98
CA VAL A 169 -16.59 4.37 -24.67
C VAL A 169 -15.45 3.90 -23.76
N CYS A 170 -15.11 2.60 -23.78
CA CYS A 170 -13.96 2.09 -23.06
C CYS A 170 -12.65 2.72 -23.55
N LEU A 171 -12.51 2.89 -24.87
CA LEU A 171 -11.34 3.50 -25.49
C LEU A 171 -11.27 5.00 -25.20
N ALA A 172 -12.40 5.72 -25.31
CA ALA A 172 -12.49 7.13 -24.93
C ALA A 172 -12.16 7.33 -23.43
N GLY A 173 -12.67 6.48 -22.54
CA GLY A 173 -12.36 6.53 -21.11
C GLY A 173 -10.87 6.33 -20.83
N SER A 174 -10.22 5.37 -21.49
CA SER A 174 -8.77 5.17 -21.40
C SER A 174 -7.99 6.38 -21.89
N VAL A 175 -8.40 6.98 -23.01
CA VAL A 175 -7.78 8.21 -23.55
C VAL A 175 -7.94 9.39 -22.60
N VAL A 176 -9.10 9.56 -21.98
CA VAL A 176 -9.34 10.62 -20.98
C VAL A 176 -8.46 10.42 -19.75
N LEU A 177 -8.30 9.19 -19.27
CA LEU A 177 -7.40 8.90 -18.15
C LEU A 177 -5.92 9.13 -18.50
N ALA A 178 -5.54 8.98 -19.77
CA ALA A 178 -4.19 9.26 -20.26
C ALA A 178 -3.95 10.75 -20.60
N PHE A 179 -5.00 11.57 -20.67
CA PHE A 179 -4.91 12.99 -21.02
C PHE A 179 -3.92 13.81 -20.15
N PRO A 180 -3.84 13.60 -18.82
CA PRO A 180 -2.88 14.32 -17.96
C PRO A 180 -1.41 14.01 -18.25
N LEU A 181 -1.11 12.88 -18.91
CA LEU A 181 0.24 12.56 -19.36
C LEU A 181 0.70 13.51 -20.48
N TRP A 182 -0.25 13.97 -21.29
CA TRP A 182 0.00 14.86 -22.43
C TRP A 182 -0.03 16.34 -22.04
N HIS A 183 -0.95 16.72 -21.15
CA HIS A 183 -1.10 18.10 -20.73
C HIS A 183 -0.25 18.42 -19.51
N ARG A 184 1.00 18.88 -19.74
CA ARG A 184 1.80 19.48 -18.67
C ARG A 184 1.25 20.89 -18.38
N ALA A 185 0.57 21.05 -17.25
CA ALA A 185 0.29 22.38 -16.72
C ALA A 185 1.64 23.09 -16.51
N LYS A 186 1.92 24.13 -17.31
CA LYS A 186 3.07 25.01 -17.08
C LYS A 186 2.67 25.94 -15.94
N THR A 187 3.18 25.68 -14.74
CA THR A 187 3.15 26.64 -13.64
C THR A 187 4.24 27.69 -13.89
N ASP A 188 3.85 28.80 -14.53
CA ASP A 188 4.72 29.97 -14.70
C ASP A 188 4.86 30.78 -13.40
N SER A 189 4.00 30.53 -12.41
CA SER A 189 4.08 31.08 -11.07
C SER A 189 5.06 30.27 -10.19
N TRP A 190 5.78 30.97 -9.32
CA TRP A 190 6.51 30.32 -8.24
C TRP A 190 5.52 29.88 -7.14
N SER A 191 5.77 28.72 -6.54
CA SER A 191 4.99 28.15 -5.42
C SER A 191 5.93 27.86 -4.25
N LEU A 192 5.45 28.12 -3.03
CA LEU A 192 6.13 27.75 -1.79
C LEU A 192 5.31 26.67 -1.10
N HIS A 193 5.94 25.51 -0.87
CA HIS A 193 5.33 24.38 -0.20
C HIS A 193 6.01 24.15 1.15
N MET A 194 5.23 24.11 2.23
CA MET A 194 5.71 23.76 3.56
C MET A 194 5.34 22.31 3.83
N LEU A 195 6.36 21.44 3.98
CA LEU A 195 6.18 20.02 4.21
C LEU A 195 6.09 19.75 5.72
N ASP A 196 5.08 19.00 6.13
CA ASP A 196 4.94 18.53 7.50
C ASP A 196 5.84 17.31 7.74
N VAL A 197 7.06 17.57 8.19
CA VAL A 197 8.06 16.56 8.57
C VAL A 197 8.00 16.19 10.07
N GLY A 198 6.97 16.63 10.78
CA GLY A 198 6.75 16.33 12.20
C GLY A 198 7.67 17.11 13.15
N GLN A 199 8.98 16.90 13.08
CA GLN A 199 9.97 17.65 13.87
C GLN A 199 10.98 18.38 12.97
N GLY A 200 10.82 19.71 12.90
CA GLY A 200 11.67 20.60 12.10
C GLY A 200 10.88 21.36 11.04
N LEU A 201 11.59 22.09 10.19
CA LEU A 201 11.03 22.80 9.04
C LEU A 201 11.54 22.13 7.77
N ALA A 202 10.67 21.98 6.76
CA ALA A 202 11.09 21.67 5.41
C ALA A 202 10.24 22.49 4.45
N MET A 203 10.88 23.33 3.64
CA MET A 203 10.22 24.19 2.67
C MET A 203 10.78 23.93 1.27
N VAL A 204 9.89 23.80 0.29
CA VAL A 204 10.25 23.64 -1.12
C VAL A 204 9.74 24.85 -1.90
N ILE A 205 10.65 25.54 -2.58
CA ILE A 205 10.31 26.59 -3.54
C ILE A 205 10.33 25.97 -4.92
N GLU A 206 9.17 25.87 -5.55
CA GLU A 206 9.01 25.34 -6.91
C GLU A 206 8.92 26.49 -7.91
N ARG A 207 9.67 26.38 -9.02
CA ARG A 207 9.54 27.26 -10.18
C ARG A 207 9.96 26.55 -11.46
N HIS A 208 9.13 26.58 -12.51
CA HIS A 208 9.42 25.99 -13.82
C HIS A 208 9.86 24.49 -13.76
N GLY A 209 9.27 23.70 -12.86
CA GLY A 209 9.61 22.28 -12.68
C GLY A 209 10.95 22.02 -11.97
N LYS A 210 11.54 23.05 -11.38
CA LYS A 210 12.74 23.01 -10.54
C LYS A 210 12.34 23.33 -9.10
N ALA A 211 13.03 22.70 -8.16
CA ALA A 211 12.77 22.85 -6.73
C ALA A 211 14.03 23.31 -6.00
N ILE A 212 13.93 24.36 -5.19
CA ILE A 212 14.96 24.73 -4.22
C ILE A 212 14.47 24.27 -2.85
N LEU A 213 15.26 23.43 -2.18
CA LEU A 213 14.94 22.92 -0.86
C LEU A 213 15.58 23.81 0.20
N TYR A 214 14.77 24.24 1.16
CA TYR A 214 15.20 25.00 2.33
C TYR A 214 14.83 24.22 3.59
N ASP A 215 15.86 23.71 4.27
CA ASP A 215 15.78 22.82 5.43
C ASP A 215 15.20 21.42 5.09
N THR A 216 15.68 20.39 5.79
CA THR A 216 15.34 18.97 5.58
C THR A 216 14.69 18.31 6.80
N GLY A 217 14.51 19.07 7.88
CA GLY A 217 14.12 18.53 9.18
C GLY A 217 15.25 17.72 9.84
N LEU A 218 14.92 17.04 10.93
CA LEU A 218 15.89 16.29 11.74
C LEU A 218 16.12 14.87 11.18
N ALA A 219 17.38 14.45 11.14
CA ALA A 219 17.77 13.05 10.91
C ALA A 219 17.85 12.29 12.24
N TRP A 220 17.50 11.00 12.23
CA TRP A 220 17.57 10.12 13.40
C TRP A 220 18.31 8.81 13.09
N PRO A 221 18.70 8.02 14.11
CA PRO A 221 19.38 6.75 13.87
C PRO A 221 18.49 5.78 13.09
N GLY A 222 18.84 5.56 11.81
CA GLY A 222 18.14 4.63 10.92
C GLY A 222 17.17 5.27 9.92
N GLY A 223 17.05 6.61 9.86
CA GLY A 223 16.19 7.27 8.87
C GLY A 223 16.36 8.79 8.82
N ASP A 224 15.91 9.38 7.72
CA ASP A 224 15.87 10.82 7.51
C ASP A 224 14.51 11.22 6.92
N SER A 225 13.95 12.32 7.42
CA SER A 225 12.78 13.02 6.87
C SER A 225 12.93 13.27 5.38
N GLY A 226 14.17 13.56 4.93
CA GLY A 226 14.53 13.67 3.52
C GLY A 226 14.14 12.44 2.70
N GLN A 227 14.51 11.24 3.16
CA GLN A 227 14.27 10.00 2.43
C GLN A 227 12.81 9.52 2.49
N GLN A 228 12.11 9.78 3.60
CA GLN A 228 10.77 9.25 3.82
C GLN A 228 9.66 10.16 3.29
N LEU A 229 9.86 11.48 3.28
CA LEU A 229 8.83 12.47 2.93
C LEU A 229 9.26 13.37 1.76
N ILE A 230 10.43 13.99 1.85
CA ILE A 230 10.83 15.03 0.89
C ILE A 230 11.13 14.45 -0.49
N ILE A 231 11.92 13.38 -0.57
CA ILE A 231 12.27 12.74 -1.85
C ILE A 231 11.03 12.17 -2.55
N PRO A 232 10.14 11.40 -1.88
CA PRO A 232 8.90 10.94 -2.50
C PRO A 232 8.02 12.10 -2.98
N TRP A 233 7.91 13.18 -2.21
CA TRP A 233 7.13 14.36 -2.58
C TRP A 233 7.68 15.08 -3.81
N LEU A 234 9.02 15.27 -3.88
CA LEU A 234 9.67 15.86 -5.05
C LEU A 234 9.49 15.00 -6.30
N ARG A 235 9.57 13.67 -6.15
CA ARG A 235 9.33 12.72 -7.25
C ARG A 235 7.89 12.77 -7.73
N TRP A 236 6.93 12.78 -6.81
CA TRP A 236 5.51 12.88 -7.11
C TRP A 236 5.18 14.08 -8.01
N HIS A 237 5.71 15.25 -7.67
CA HIS A 237 5.54 16.49 -8.45
C HIS A 237 6.52 16.61 -9.64
N HIS A 238 7.33 15.59 -9.91
CA HIS A 238 8.35 15.58 -10.96
C HIS A 238 9.33 16.77 -10.90
N LEU A 239 9.69 17.21 -9.71
CA LEU A 239 10.58 18.34 -9.49
C LEU A 239 12.03 17.88 -9.45
N ARG A 240 12.91 18.65 -10.09
CA ARG A 240 14.37 18.45 -9.99
C ARG A 240 14.95 19.41 -8.96
N PRO A 241 15.67 18.92 -7.94
CA PRO A 241 16.34 19.81 -7.01
C PRO A 241 17.40 20.65 -7.73
N GLU A 242 17.41 21.95 -7.49
CA GLU A 242 18.45 22.89 -7.89
C GLU A 242 19.20 23.37 -6.65
N GLY A 243 20.50 23.05 -6.59
CA GLY A 243 21.39 23.35 -5.47
C GLY A 243 22.71 22.63 -5.62
#